data_AF-A0A954BL04-F1
#
_entry.id   AF-A0A954BL04-F1
#
_cell.length_a   1.000
_cell.length_b   1.000
_cell.length_c   1.000
_cell.angle_alpha   90.00
_cell.angle_beta   90.00
_cell.angle_gamma   90.00
#
_symmetry.space_group_name_H-M   'P 1'
#
loop_
_entity.id
_entity.type
_entity.pdbx_description
1 polymer ?
#
loop_
_entity_poly.entity_id
_entity_poly.type
_entity_poly.pdbx_seq_one_letter_code
_entity_poly.pdbx_strand_id
1 'polypeptide(L)' 'PFAEAVDQLSLKYLHVKHGKTGMLDAFFKAYADFNAGRPDSEWKPFLDWVAEDYDRLKVKEDFLRDFGKGIQVDRILQRE' A
#
# COMPACT_ATOMS: atom_id res chain seq x y z
N PRO A 1 4.64 13.09 9.56
CA PRO A 1 3.23 12.74 9.31
C PRO A 1 3.02 11.46 8.49
N PHE A 2 3.64 11.33 7.32
CA PHE A 2 3.48 10.12 6.49
C PHE A 2 3.99 8.84 7.17
N ALA A 3 5.25 8.84 7.64
CA ALA A 3 5.84 7.70 8.34
C ALA A 3 5.01 7.26 9.56
N GLU A 4 4.54 8.23 10.36
CA GLU A 4 3.67 7.97 11.52
C GLU A 4 2.33 7.34 11.12
N ALA A 5 1.73 7.75 9.99
CA ALA A 5 0.51 7.14 9.47
C ALA A 5 0.72 5.69 9.01
N VAL A 6 1.89 5.39 8.44
CA VAL A 6 2.29 4.02 8.08
C VAL A 6 2.47 3.17 9.34
N ASP A 7 3.03 3.70 10.42
CA ASP A 7 3.19 2.97 11.70
C ASP A 7 1.83 2.60 12.36
N GLN A 8 0.77 3.36 12.08
CA GLN A 8 -0.59 3.01 12.51
C GLN A 8 -1.15 1.79 11.76
N LEU A 9 -0.57 1.40 10.62
CA LEU A 9 -0.93 0.16 9.91
C LEU A 9 -0.21 -1.05 10.51
N SER A 10 -0.52 -1.36 11.77
CA SER A 10 0.09 -2.46 12.51
C SER A 10 -0.94 -3.40 13.14
N LEU A 11 -0.49 -4.62 13.48
CA LEU A 11 -1.32 -5.62 14.16
C LEU A 11 -1.89 -5.12 15.50
N LYS A 12 -1.21 -4.16 16.15
CA LYS A 12 -1.71 -3.47 17.35
C LYS A 12 -3.08 -2.84 17.12
N TYR A 13 -3.34 -2.37 15.91
CA TYR A 13 -4.61 -1.78 15.47
C TYR A 13 -5.41 -2.72 14.56
N LEU A 14 -5.15 -4.04 14.67
CA LEU A 14 -5.83 -5.12 13.94
C LEU A 14 -5.68 -5.03 12.41
N HIS A 15 -4.61 -4.39 11.93
CA HIS A 15 -4.34 -4.30 10.50
C HIS A 15 -3.54 -5.50 9.99
N VAL A 16 -4.03 -6.15 8.92
CA VAL A 16 -3.34 -7.26 8.25
C VAL A 16 -3.13 -6.93 6.78
N LYS A 17 -1.86 -6.80 6.37
CA LYS A 17 -1.44 -6.44 5.01
C LYS A 17 -1.94 -7.41 3.92
N HIS A 18 -2.03 -8.70 4.25
CA HIS A 18 -2.59 -9.74 3.39
C HIS A 18 -4.07 -10.03 3.69
N GLY A 19 -4.79 -9.08 4.30
CA GLY A 19 -6.23 -9.15 4.52
C GLY A 19 -6.99 -8.10 3.72
N LYS A 20 -8.30 -7.97 3.98
CA LYS A 20 -9.14 -6.93 3.35
C LYS A 20 -8.67 -5.50 3.63
N THR A 21 -7.98 -5.27 4.75
CA THR A 21 -7.43 -3.96 5.11
C THR A 21 -6.15 -3.62 4.34
N GLY A 22 -5.53 -4.61 3.67
CA GLY A 22 -4.29 -4.46 2.90
C GLY A 22 -4.32 -3.41 1.79
N MET A 23 -5.52 -2.98 1.38
CA MET A 23 -5.69 -1.88 0.42
C MET A 23 -5.08 -0.56 0.94
N LEU A 24 -5.11 -0.32 2.25
CA LEU A 24 -4.49 0.89 2.82
C LEU A 24 -2.97 0.86 2.70
N ASP A 25 -2.32 -0.32 2.80
CA ASP A 25 -0.88 -0.44 2.52
C ASP A 25 -0.58 -0.12 1.05
N ALA A 26 -1.38 -0.66 0.13
CA ALA A 26 -1.21 -0.40 -1.30
C ALA A 26 -1.38 1.09 -1.62
N PHE A 27 -2.33 1.75 -0.96
CA PHE A 27 -2.57 3.17 -1.10
C PHE A 27 -1.39 4.02 -0.62
N PHE A 28 -0.88 3.79 0.60
CA PHE A 28 0.29 4.53 1.09
C PHE A 28 1.56 4.18 0.31
N LYS A 29 1.70 2.93 -0.16
CA LYS A 29 2.79 2.54 -1.03
C LYS A 29 2.76 3.33 -2.33
N ALA A 30 1.59 3.51 -2.95
CA ALA A 30 1.47 4.29 -4.18
C ALA A 30 1.93 5.75 -3.99
N TYR A 31 1.62 6.36 -2.84
CA TYR A 31 2.10 7.71 -2.51
C TYR A 31 3.62 7.75 -2.28
N ALA A 32 4.18 6.76 -1.58
CA ALA A 32 5.62 6.66 -1.38
C ALA A 32 6.36 6.44 -2.70
N ASP A 33 5.83 5.57 -3.58
CA ASP A 33 6.40 5.28 -4.90
C ASP A 33 6.37 6.53 -5.80
N PHE A 34 5.29 7.32 -5.75
CA PHE A 34 5.19 8.58 -6.50
C PHE A 34 6.29 9.58 -6.09
N ASN A 35 6.61 9.65 -4.80
CA ASN A 35 7.63 10.54 -4.26
C ASN A 35 9.03 9.90 -4.20
N ALA A 36 9.19 8.67 -4.66
CA ALA A 36 10.44 7.93 -4.54
C ALA A 36 11.60 8.68 -5.21
N GLY A 37 12.74 8.74 -4.52
CA GLY A 37 13.93 9.47 -4.99
C GLY A 37 13.93 10.97 -4.68
N ARG A 38 12.87 11.51 -4.04
CA ARG A 38 12.82 12.90 -3.56
C ARG A 38 13.02 12.96 -2.05
N PRO A 39 13.66 14.01 -1.51
CA PRO A 39 13.69 14.23 -0.07
C PRO A 39 12.28 14.53 0.46
N ASP A 40 11.96 14.11 1.68
CA ASP A 40 10.64 14.26 2.32
C ASP A 40 10.11 15.71 2.30
N SER A 41 11.00 16.71 2.34
CA SER A 41 10.64 18.13 2.25
C SER A 41 10.08 18.56 0.90
N GLU A 42 10.29 17.76 -0.15
CA GLU A 42 9.82 18.00 -1.52
C GLU A 42 8.68 17.05 -1.91
N TRP A 43 8.21 16.22 -0.99
CA TRP A 43 7.07 15.36 -1.27
C TRP A 43 5.83 16.21 -1.52
N LYS A 44 5.08 15.86 -2.57
CA LYS A 44 3.84 16.55 -2.88
C LYS A 44 2.86 16.39 -1.71
N PRO A 45 2.18 17.45 -1.25
CA PRO A 45 1.21 17.31 -0.16
C PRO A 45 0.19 16.21 -0.47
N PHE A 46 -0.10 15.38 0.54
CA PHE A 46 -0.86 14.15 0.34
C PHE A 46 -2.23 14.36 -0.33
N LEU A 47 -3.00 15.35 0.12
CA LEU A 47 -4.33 15.62 -0.45
C LEU A 47 -4.26 16.16 -1.89
N ASP A 48 -3.21 16.91 -2.22
CA ASP A 48 -3.01 17.41 -3.59
C ASP A 48 -2.66 16.25 -4.52
N TRP A 49 -1.81 15.32 -4.08
CA TRP A 49 -1.54 14.08 -4.81
C TRP A 49 -2.82 13.23 -5.00
N VAL A 50 -3.66 13.11 -3.96
CA VAL A 50 -4.94 12.39 -4.06
C VAL A 50 -5.87 13.01 -5.10
N ALA A 51 -5.89 14.34 -5.20
CA ALA A 51 -6.76 15.05 -6.13
C ALA A 51 -6.26 14.99 -7.58
N GLU A 52 -4.94 14.97 -7.80
CA GLU A 52 -4.35 15.22 -9.11
C GLU A 52 -3.71 13.98 -9.75
N ASP A 53 -3.10 13.09 -8.97
CA ASP A 53 -2.24 12.00 -9.49
C ASP A 53 -2.70 10.60 -9.07
N TYR A 54 -3.52 10.49 -8.03
CA TYR A 54 -3.92 9.19 -7.49
C TYR A 54 -4.91 8.44 -8.40
N ASP A 55 -4.42 7.40 -9.06
CA ASP A 55 -5.26 6.45 -9.79
C ASP A 55 -5.74 5.30 -8.88
N ARG A 56 -6.96 5.47 -8.35
CA ARG A 56 -7.62 4.48 -7.51
C ARG A 56 -7.81 3.12 -8.19
N LEU A 57 -8.17 3.11 -9.48
CA LEU A 57 -8.47 1.86 -10.18
C LEU A 57 -7.19 1.06 -10.37
N LYS A 58 -6.12 1.73 -10.84
CA LYS A 58 -4.82 1.11 -10.99
C LYS A 58 -4.28 0.54 -9.68
N VAL A 59 -4.33 1.31 -8.58
CA VAL A 59 -3.84 0.84 -7.28
C VAL A 59 -4.66 -0.37 -6.78
N LYS A 60 -5.97 -0.36 -7.00
CA LYS A 60 -6.82 -1.50 -6.65
C LYS A 60 -6.49 -2.75 -7.47
N GLU A 61 -6.31 -2.60 -8.77
CA GLU A 61 -5.95 -3.71 -9.67
C GLU A 61 -4.58 -4.28 -9.32
N ASP A 62 -3.60 -3.42 -9.08
CA ASP A 62 -2.25 -3.80 -8.67
C ASP A 62 -2.29 -4.59 -7.34
N PHE A 63 -3.05 -4.10 -6.35
CA PHE A 63 -3.26 -4.80 -5.08
C PHE A 63 -3.90 -6.18 -5.27
N LEU A 64 -5.00 -6.29 -6.02
CA LEU A 64 -5.69 -7.57 -6.22
C LEU A 64 -4.83 -8.59 -6.97
N ARG A 65 -4.02 -8.13 -7.93
CA ARG A 65 -3.07 -8.98 -8.65
C ARG A 65 -2.00 -9.53 -7.72
N ASP A 66 -1.37 -8.68 -6.91
CA ASP A 66 -0.28 -9.10 -6.04
C ASP A 66 -0.79 -9.94 -4.86
N PHE A 67 -1.97 -9.62 -4.35
CA PHE A 67 -2.71 -10.43 -3.38
C PHE A 67 -3.03 -11.83 -3.93
N GLY A 68 -3.53 -11.91 -5.16
CA GLY A 68 -3.81 -13.18 -5.84
C GLY A 68 -2.56 -14.02 -6.11
N LYS A 69 -1.40 -13.40 -6.36
CA LYS A 69 -0.11 -14.09 -6.48
C LYS A 69 0.38 -14.63 -5.14
N GLY A 70 0.27 -13.84 -4.07
CA GLY A 70 0.65 -14.25 -2.71
C GLY A 70 -0.09 -15.51 -2.27
N ILE A 71 -1.42 -15.54 -2.42
CA ILE A 71 -2.24 -16.72 -2.07
C ILE A 71 -1.82 -17.96 -2.88
N GLN A 72 -1.49 -17.80 -4.16
CA GLN A 72 -1.04 -18.92 -5.00
C GLN A 72 0.32 -19.48 -4.54
N VAL A 73 1.27 -18.59 -4.22
CA VAL A 73 2.60 -18.97 -3.71
C VAL A 73 2.47 -19.66 -2.35
N ASP A 74 1.69 -19.09 -1.43
CA ASP A 74 1.46 -19.67 -0.09
C ASP A 74 0.87 -21.09 -0.20
N ARG A 75 -0.08 -21.32 -1.12
CA ARG A 75 -0.65 -22.65 -1.35
C ARG A 75 0.34 -23.66 -1.94
N ILE A 76 1.34 -23.21 -2.67
CA ILE A 76 2.39 -24.07 -3.23
C ILE A 76 3.45 -24.41 -2.16
N LEU A 77 3.76 -23.46 -1.28
CA LEU A 77 4.71 -23.63 -0.18
C LEU A 77 4.13 -24.44 1.00
N GLN A 78 2.80 -24.52 1.16
CA GLN A 78 2.12 -25.43 2.08
C GLN A 78 1.91 -26.86 1.52
N ARG A 79 2.84 -27.35 0.70
CA ARG A 79 3.04 -28.79 0.53
C ARG A 79 4.03 -29.30 1.59
N GLU A 80 3.57 -29.26 2.84
CA GLU A 80 3.66 -30.32 3.87
C GLU A 80 2.43 -30.19 4.77
#